data_AF-A0A3C0IXE0-F1
#
_entry.id   AF-A0A3C0IXE0-F1
#
_cell.length_a   1.000
_cell.length_b   1.000
_cell.length_c   1.000
_cell.angle_alpha   90.00
_cell.angle_beta   90.00
_cell.angle_gamma   90.00
#
_symmetry.space_group_name_H-M   'P 1'
#
loop_
_entity.id
_entity.type
_entity.pdbx_description
1 polymer ?
#
loop_
_entity_poly.entity_id
_entity_poly.type
_entity_poly.pdbx_seq_one_letter_code
_entity_poly.pdbx_strand_id
1 'polypeptide(L)'
;ERQVNLCSLPAHRLVDLGISQVPEGRRIFPNLTVMDNLELGAYCRRDKAEVARDFQMVFDLFPRLKERRAQAAGTLSGGEQ
;
A
#
# COMPACT_ATOMS: atom_id res chain seq x y z
N GLU A 1 -10.48 -26.78 9.89
CA GLU A 1 -10.26 -25.53 9.14
C GLU A 1 -10.61 -25.76 7.68
N ARG A 2 -11.31 -24.83 7.01
CA ARG A 2 -11.69 -24.98 5.60
C ARG A 2 -10.56 -24.43 4.74
N GLN A 3 -9.86 -25.29 4.01
CA GLN A 3 -8.75 -24.88 3.13
C GLN A 3 -9.33 -24.12 1.93
N VAL A 4 -8.87 -22.90 1.69
CA VAL A 4 -9.30 -22.08 0.55
C VAL A 4 -8.25 -22.20 -0.56
N ASN A 5 -8.67 -22.65 -1.76
CA ASN A 5 -7.79 -22.73 -2.93
C ASN A 5 -7.70 -21.35 -3.61
N LEU A 6 -6.58 -20.65 -3.41
CA LEU A 6 -6.34 -19.31 -3.96
C LEU A 6 -6.36 -19.27 -5.49
N CYS A 7 -5.91 -20.35 -6.16
CA CYS A 7 -5.86 -20.44 -7.63
C CYS A 7 -7.25 -20.49 -8.28
N SER A 8 -8.28 -20.85 -7.51
CA SER A 8 -9.67 -20.93 -8.00
C SER A 8 -10.46 -19.63 -7.81
N LEU A 9 -9.91 -18.65 -7.09
CA LEU A 9 -10.58 -17.38 -6.82
C LEU A 9 -10.21 -16.32 -7.87
N PRO A 10 -11.15 -15.46 -8.28
CA PRO A 10 -10.81 -14.27 -9.07
C PRO A 10 -9.81 -13.39 -8.33
N ALA A 11 -8.76 -12.92 -9.01
CA ALA A 11 -7.66 -12.16 -8.40
C ALA A 11 -8.13 -10.93 -7.58
N HIS A 12 -9.15 -10.22 -8.06
CA HIS A 12 -9.69 -9.03 -7.38
C HIS A 12 -10.33 -9.33 -6.02
N ARG A 13 -10.64 -10.61 -5.70
CA ARG A 13 -11.18 -11.01 -4.39
C ARG A 13 -10.12 -11.36 -3.37
N LEU A 14 -8.86 -11.53 -3.78
CA LEU A 14 -7.78 -11.89 -2.87
C LEU A 14 -7.49 -10.78 -1.85
N VAL A 15 -7.64 -9.52 -2.26
CA VAL A 15 -7.46 -8.36 -1.37
C VAL A 15 -8.47 -8.34 -0.22
N ASP A 16 -9.71 -8.80 -0.46
CA ASP A 16 -10.75 -8.90 0.57
C ASP A 16 -10.41 -9.97 1.63
N LEU A 17 -9.54 -10.92 1.28
CA LEU A 17 -9.02 -11.96 2.18
C LEU A 17 -7.76 -11.50 2.93
N GLY A 18 -7.34 -10.24 2.75
CA GLY A 18 -6.11 -9.69 3.34
C GLY A 18 -4.84 -10.11 2.60
N ILE A 19 -4.96 -10.69 1.40
CA ILE A 19 -3.81 -11.12 0.60
C ILE A 19 -3.48 -10.00 -0.40
N SER A 20 -2.29 -9.43 -0.26
CA SER A 20 -1.77 -8.38 -1.14
C SER A 20 -0.52 -8.85 -1.89
N GLN A 21 -0.34 -8.38 -3.11
CA GLN A 21 0.84 -8.67 -3.93
C GLN A 21 1.70 -7.43 -4.08
N VAL A 22 3.01 -7.56 -3.83
CA VAL A 22 4.01 -6.53 -4.16
C VAL A 22 4.82 -7.06 -5.36
N PRO A 23 4.42 -6.74 -6.60
CA PRO A 23 5.12 -7.21 -7.79
C PRO A 23 6.46 -6.49 -7.98
N GLU A 24 7.37 -7.13 -8.70
CA GLU A 24 8.62 -6.51 -9.12
C GLU A 24 8.37 -5.27 -10.01
N GLY A 25 9.37 -4.40 -10.10
CA GLY A 25 9.35 -3.24 -10.99
C GLY A 25 8.69 -1.98 -10.41
N ARG A 26 8.54 -1.89 -9.08
CA ARG A 26 8.19 -0.65 -8.36
C ARG A 26 6.89 -0.03 -8.88
N ARG A 27 5.81 -0.84 -8.90
CA ARG A 27 4.50 -0.49 -9.49
C ARG A 27 3.68 0.47 -8.63
N ILE A 28 4.26 1.61 -8.27
CA ILE A 28 3.55 2.73 -7.65
C ILE A 28 2.83 3.57 -8.72
N PHE A 29 1.88 4.41 -8.31
CA PHE A 29 1.23 5.37 -9.18
C PHE A 29 2.04 6.68 -9.21
N PRO A 30 2.81 6.96 -10.27
CA PRO A 30 3.82 8.02 -10.25
C PRO A 30 3.22 9.44 -10.22
N ASN A 31 2.00 9.59 -10.74
CA ASN A 31 1.27 10.86 -10.80
C ASN A 31 0.55 11.19 -9.49
N LEU A 32 0.53 10.26 -8.53
CA LEU A 32 -0.08 10.45 -7.22
C LEU A 32 1.00 10.79 -6.20
N THR A 33 0.62 11.41 -5.10
CA THR A 33 1.55 11.68 -4.01
C THR A 33 1.94 10.40 -3.28
N VAL A 34 2.99 10.46 -2.47
CA VAL A 34 3.34 9.36 -1.55
C VAL A 34 2.16 9.01 -0.65
N MET A 35 1.47 10.01 -0.10
CA MET A 35 0.29 9.78 0.75
C MET A 35 -0.84 9.09 -0.02
N ASP A 36 -1.17 9.56 -1.24
CA ASP A 36 -2.23 8.96 -2.06
C ASP A 36 -1.94 7.48 -2.36
N ASN A 37 -0.68 7.12 -2.62
CA ASN A 37 -0.27 5.72 -2.83
C ASN A 37 -0.50 4.87 -1.57
N LEU A 38 -0.19 5.39 -0.37
CA LEU A 38 -0.47 4.70 0.89
C LEU A 38 -1.98 4.55 1.13
N GLU A 39 -2.77 5.58 0.83
CA GLU A 39 -4.23 5.56 0.95
C GLU A 39 -4.87 4.53 0.03
N LEU A 40 -4.38 4.40 -1.20
CA LEU A 40 -4.82 3.35 -2.13
C LEU A 40 -4.58 1.94 -1.58
N GLY A 41 -3.47 1.72 -0.87
CA GLY A 41 -3.18 0.45 -0.21
C GLY A 41 -4.17 0.10 0.91
N ALA A 42 -4.80 1.12 1.52
CA ALA A 42 -5.80 0.95 2.58
C ALA A 42 -7.25 1.01 2.07
N TYR A 43 -7.48 1.08 0.75
CA TYR A 43 -8.81 1.36 0.16
C TYR A 43 -9.93 0.40 0.63
N CYS A 44 -9.64 -0.89 0.83
CA CYS A 44 -10.63 -1.88 1.29
C CYS A 44 -10.87 -1.87 2.81
N ARG A 45 -10.06 -1.14 3.59
CA ARG A 45 -10.15 -1.07 5.06
C ARG A 45 -11.21 -0.05 5.49
N ARG A 46 -11.89 -0.32 6.61
CA ARG A 46 -12.98 0.54 7.15
C ARG A 46 -12.65 1.16 8.50
N ASP A 47 -11.65 0.64 9.18
CA ASP A 47 -11.15 0.99 10.50
C ASP A 47 -10.17 2.19 10.43
N LYS A 48 -10.72 3.37 10.14
CA LYS A 48 -9.94 4.61 9.91
C LYS A 48 -8.90 4.93 10.99
N ALA A 49 -9.21 4.63 12.26
CA ALA A 49 -8.31 4.90 13.39
C ALA A 49 -7.11 3.95 13.42
N GLU A 50 -7.27 2.69 12.98
CA GLU A 50 -6.17 1.73 12.85
C GLU A 50 -5.32 2.10 11.62
N VAL A 51 -5.96 2.43 10.50
CA VAL A 51 -5.25 2.87 9.28
C VAL A 51 -4.36 4.09 9.55
N ALA A 52 -4.85 5.08 10.31
CA ALA A 52 -4.04 6.23 10.70
C ALA A 52 -2.83 5.85 11.57
N ARG A 53 -2.97 4.85 12.45
CA ARG A 53 -1.86 4.31 13.24
C ARG A 53 -0.86 3.54 12.38
N ASP A 54 -1.34 2.73 11.44
CA ASP A 54 -0.52 1.99 10.48
C ASP A 54 0.30 2.97 9.63
N PHE A 55 -0.28 4.09 9.17
CA PHE A 55 0.47 5.13 8.46
C PHE A 55 1.54 5.78 9.34
N GLN A 56 1.27 6.04 10.62
CA GLN A 56 2.29 6.55 11.52
C GLN A 56 3.45 5.55 11.66
N MET A 57 3.15 4.26 11.82
CA MET A 57 4.15 3.20 11.86
C MET A 57 4.99 3.15 10.58
N VAL A 58 4.37 3.23 9.40
CA VAL A 58 5.07 3.28 8.11
C VAL A 58 6.01 4.49 8.05
N PHE A 59 5.56 5.66 8.50
CA PHE A 59 6.39 6.86 8.50
C PHE A 59 7.52 6.83 9.54
N ASP A 60 7.36 6.08 10.62
CA ASP A 60 8.43 5.85 11.59
C ASP A 60 9.48 4.89 11.04
N LEU A 61 9.06 3.87 10.27
CA LEU A 61 9.95 2.95 9.56
C LEU A 61 10.67 3.61 8.38
N PHE A 62 9.98 4.49 7.66
CA PHE A 62 10.49 5.18 6.47
C PHE A 62 10.37 6.70 6.61
N PRO A 63 11.25 7.34 7.43
CA PRO A 63 11.19 8.78 7.67
C PRO A 63 11.27 9.64 6.40
N ARG A 64 12.00 9.15 5.37
CA ARG A 64 12.09 9.82 4.07
C ARG A 64 10.75 9.92 3.35
N LEU A 65 9.88 8.91 3.49
CA LEU A 65 8.51 8.99 2.95
C LEU A 65 7.66 10.00 3.71
N LYS A 66 7.87 10.16 5.02
CA LYS A 66 7.18 11.17 5.84
C LYS A 66 7.52 12.59 5.40
N GLU A 67 8.81 12.87 5.22
CA GLU A 67 9.32 14.16 4.73
C GLU A 67 8.72 14.52 3.36
N ARG A 68 8.48 13.51 2.51
CA ARG A 68 8.02 13.66 1.13
C ARG A 68 6.57 13.26 0.93
N ARG A 69 5.74 13.21 1.98
CA ARG A 69 4.37 12.66 1.91
C ARG A 69 3.48 13.34 0.85
N ALA A 70 3.70 14.63 0.59
CA ALA A 70 2.95 15.42 -0.39
C ALA A 70 3.63 15.48 -1.78
N GLN A 71 4.81 14.88 -1.93
CA GLN A 71 5.56 14.86 -3.18
C GLN A 71 4.99 13.77 -4.12
N ALA A 72 4.99 14.04 -5.43
CA ALA A 72 4.63 13.05 -6.44
C ALA A 72 5.58 11.85 -6.39
N ALA A 73 5.02 10.64 -6.30
CA ALA A 73 5.78 9.42 -6.02
C ALA A 73 6.73 9.06 -7.17
N GLY A 74 6.44 9.48 -8.41
CA GLY A 74 7.31 9.27 -9.57
C GLY A 74 8.65 10.02 -9.50
N THR A 75 8.81 10.97 -8.58
CA THR A 75 10.05 11.73 -8.39
C THR A 75 10.96 11.15 -7.30
N LEU A 76 10.54 10.07 -6.65
CA LEU A 76 11.34 9.34 -5.67
C LEU A 76 12.47 8.58 -6.35
N SER A 77 13.56 8.33 -5.62
CA SER A 77 14.61 7.42 -6.08
C SER A 77 14.10 5.98 -6.12
N GLY A 78 14.75 5.11 -6.90
CA GLY A 78 14.32 3.70 -7.02
C GLY A 78 14.42 2.86 -5.75
N GLY A 79 15.08 3.35 -4.68
CA GLY A 79 15.05 2.70 -3.36
C GLY A 79 13.92 3.22 -2.47
N GLU A 80 13.36 4.38 -2.80
CA GLU A 80 12.23 5.00 -2.10
C GLU A 80 10.88 4.61 -2.73
N GLN A 81 10.87 4.19 -4.00
CA GLN A 81 9.72 3.62 -4.71
C GLN A 81 9.54 2.13 -4.43
#